data_AF-A0A1F4UU36-F1
#
_entry.id   AF-A0A1F4UU36-F1
#
_cell.length_a   1.000
_cell.length_b   1.000
_cell.length_c   1.000
_cell.angle_alpha   90.00
_cell.angle_beta   90.00
_cell.angle_gamma   90.00
#
_symmetry.space_group_name_H-M   'P 1'
#
loop_
_entity.id
_entity.type
_entity.pdbx_description
1 polymer ?
#
loop_
_entity_poly.entity_id
_entity_poly.type
_entity_poly.pdbx_seq_one_letter_code
_entity_poly.pdbx_strand_id
1 'polypeptide(L)'
;MQNKHSRNIFQLFVHKLDNINFGIGKERDYFVENLSMIVSSGMSILSAISAVEQEVRSRSMKRVLKVLRDDIESGSPLWKAFQKARIFSDHTISLVRIGEESGKLSQNLKLIAEQDAKERALRSKIRSAMMYPVFVMSITVIIGVAIALFILPRLASVFLQLRIDLPFLTKVLIVAGKFLGDYGHIAFPIIFFVLGVIIYFVFYYSETKFIGQKILFSFPGVKELLQEVELTRFGYLLGTLINAGLPVTTALDSLQKATLFLQYKSLYTHLRDSIDEGNSFQKSFLKYRNSSKLIPVTIQQLLFAGELSGNLSDTLLKISVTYEVKAENTTKNLTIILEPILLVIVWLGVVSVALAVIIPIYSLIGGFNNESSENPEQIITIEEAKIVKNVIEESTSSTSSITEMKSVNKLRILSTGIGYLNVRDKPTIQGEVINKIQTGEIFEYTNDDGGWYKIILYDGKSGWVFKEYVEIIKTQ
;
A
#
# COMPACT_ATOMS: atom_id res chain seq x y z
N MET A 1 -44.48 -2.54 -24.48
CA MET A 1 -43.34 -3.00 -25.31
C MET A 1 -41.94 -2.69 -24.74
N GLN A 2 -41.80 -2.08 -23.55
CA GLN A 2 -40.48 -1.75 -22.96
C GLN A 2 -39.79 -2.88 -22.15
N ASN A 3 -40.48 -3.99 -21.85
CA ASN A 3 -39.98 -4.98 -20.89
C ASN A 3 -39.26 -6.21 -21.52
N LYS A 4 -39.09 -6.23 -22.85
CA LYS A 4 -38.41 -7.33 -23.57
C LYS A 4 -36.95 -7.01 -23.91
N HIS A 5 -36.56 -5.73 -23.92
CA HIS A 5 -35.20 -5.31 -24.30
C HIS A 5 -34.19 -5.39 -23.13
N SER A 6 -34.62 -5.12 -21.89
CA SER A 6 -33.76 -5.24 -20.70
C SER A 6 -33.35 -6.69 -20.39
N ARG A 7 -34.25 -7.66 -20.61
CA ARG A 7 -33.96 -9.10 -20.44
C ARG A 7 -32.87 -9.61 -21.39
N ASN A 8 -32.77 -9.06 -22.61
CA ASN A 8 -31.73 -9.45 -23.57
C ASN A 8 -30.34 -8.89 -23.20
N ILE A 9 -30.25 -7.69 -22.62
CA ILE A 9 -28.97 -7.11 -22.21
C ILE A 9 -28.41 -7.87 -20.99
N PHE A 10 -29.26 -8.24 -20.04
CA PHE A 10 -28.85 -9.06 -18.89
C PHE A 10 -28.43 -10.48 -19.31
N GLN A 11 -29.14 -11.12 -20.25
CA GLN A 11 -28.70 -12.42 -20.78
C GLN A 11 -27.43 -12.33 -21.64
N LEU A 12 -27.24 -11.25 -22.41
CA LEU A 12 -25.98 -10.98 -23.11
C LEU A 12 -24.83 -10.73 -22.12
N PHE A 13 -25.10 -10.08 -20.98
CA PHE A 13 -24.12 -9.86 -19.92
C PHE A 13 -23.77 -11.15 -19.18
N VAL A 14 -24.76 -12.00 -18.86
CA VAL A 14 -24.56 -13.32 -18.24
C VAL A 14 -23.85 -14.29 -19.19
N HIS A 15 -24.19 -14.33 -20.47
CA HIS A 15 -23.50 -15.17 -21.46
C HIS A 15 -22.07 -14.66 -21.76
N LYS A 16 -21.81 -13.36 -21.57
CA LYS A 16 -20.45 -12.79 -21.65
C LYS A 16 -19.65 -13.07 -20.37
N LEU A 17 -20.31 -13.25 -19.23
CA LEU A 17 -19.72 -13.70 -17.96
C LEU A 17 -19.40 -15.20 -17.95
N ASP A 18 -20.21 -16.05 -18.59
CA ASP A 18 -19.91 -17.49 -18.77
C ASP A 18 -18.66 -17.73 -19.64
N ASN A 19 -18.25 -16.72 -20.44
CA ASN A 19 -17.00 -16.74 -21.23
C ASN A 19 -15.82 -16.06 -20.51
N ILE A 20 -16.01 -15.59 -19.28
CA ILE A 20 -14.91 -15.12 -18.46
C ILE A 20 -14.40 -16.35 -17.70
N ASN A 21 -13.25 -16.88 -18.12
CA ASN A 21 -12.51 -17.98 -17.50
C ASN A 21 -11.98 -17.63 -16.10
N PHE A 22 -12.85 -17.19 -15.21
CA PHE A 22 -12.54 -16.89 -13.82
C PHE A 22 -12.24 -18.22 -13.11
N GLY A 23 -10.97 -18.44 -12.77
CA GLY A 23 -10.52 -19.61 -12.02
C GLY A 23 -9.77 -20.69 -12.80
N ILE A 24 -9.76 -20.66 -14.14
CA ILE A 24 -9.05 -21.69 -14.96
C ILE A 24 -7.55 -21.41 -15.08
N GLY A 25 -7.08 -20.18 -14.81
CA GLY A 25 -5.69 -19.78 -15.04
C GLY A 25 -4.63 -20.67 -14.38
N LYS A 26 -4.85 -21.10 -13.12
CA LYS A 26 -3.90 -22.00 -12.44
C LYS A 26 -3.86 -23.40 -13.08
N GLU A 27 -5.01 -23.92 -13.48
CA GLU A 27 -5.08 -25.23 -14.13
C GLU A 27 -4.58 -25.17 -15.58
N ARG A 28 -4.70 -24.02 -16.26
CA ARG A 28 -4.09 -23.79 -17.58
C ARG A 28 -2.57 -23.86 -17.46
N ASP A 29 -2.02 -23.16 -16.49
CA ASP A 29 -0.58 -23.14 -16.22
C ASP A 29 -0.08 -24.55 -15.90
N TYR A 30 -0.81 -25.29 -15.05
CA TYR A 30 -0.55 -26.70 -14.76
C TYR A 30 -0.59 -27.57 -16.01
N PHE A 31 -1.58 -27.35 -16.89
CA PHE A 31 -1.71 -28.09 -18.14
C PHE A 31 -0.52 -27.86 -19.06
N VAL A 32 -0.11 -26.60 -19.28
CA VAL A 32 1.03 -26.27 -20.14
C VAL A 32 2.33 -26.87 -19.59
N GLU A 33 2.54 -26.78 -18.28
CA GLU A 33 3.73 -27.30 -17.61
C GLU A 33 3.83 -28.84 -17.76
N ASN A 34 2.75 -29.56 -17.47
CA ASN A 34 2.72 -31.02 -17.60
C ASN A 34 2.72 -31.49 -19.05
N LEU A 35 2.02 -30.78 -19.95
CA LEU A 35 2.06 -31.05 -21.38
C LEU A 35 3.50 -30.95 -21.89
N SER A 36 4.23 -29.90 -21.50
CA SER A 36 5.64 -29.76 -21.83
C SER A 36 6.48 -30.92 -21.29
N MET A 37 6.35 -31.27 -20.01
CA MET A 37 7.12 -32.35 -19.40
C MET A 37 6.87 -33.70 -20.06
N ILE A 38 5.61 -34.05 -20.32
CA ILE A 38 5.21 -35.34 -20.90
C ILE A 38 5.59 -35.41 -22.39
N VAL A 39 5.40 -34.34 -23.15
CA VAL A 39 5.82 -34.32 -24.57
C VAL A 39 7.35 -34.37 -24.67
N SER A 40 8.08 -33.74 -23.74
CA SER A 40 9.54 -33.83 -23.67
C SER A 40 10.06 -35.23 -23.33
N SER A 41 9.26 -36.10 -22.70
CA SER A 41 9.65 -37.50 -22.46
C SER A 41 9.40 -38.43 -23.67
N GLY A 42 8.92 -37.89 -24.79
CA GLY A 42 8.65 -38.63 -26.01
C GLY A 42 7.25 -39.24 -26.09
N MET A 43 6.36 -38.94 -25.13
CA MET A 43 4.96 -39.36 -25.20
C MET A 43 4.16 -38.54 -26.23
N SER A 44 3.12 -39.14 -26.80
CA SER A 44 2.24 -38.45 -27.75
C SER A 44 1.44 -37.33 -27.07
N ILE A 45 1.07 -36.30 -27.84
CA ILE A 45 0.24 -35.18 -27.36
C ILE A 45 -1.09 -35.67 -26.80
N LEU A 46 -1.74 -36.64 -27.46
CA LEU A 46 -3.00 -37.22 -27.00
C LEU A 46 -2.85 -37.93 -25.65
N SER A 47 -1.75 -38.68 -25.47
CA SER A 47 -1.43 -39.33 -24.21
C SER A 47 -1.17 -38.30 -23.11
N ALA A 48 -0.44 -37.22 -23.42
CA ALA A 48 -0.16 -36.14 -22.49
C ALA A 48 -1.43 -35.42 -22.03
N ILE A 49 -2.31 -35.06 -22.97
CA ILE A 49 -3.60 -34.41 -22.65
C ILE A 49 -4.46 -35.34 -21.78
N SER A 50 -4.52 -36.63 -22.13
CA SER A 50 -5.31 -37.61 -21.38
C SER A 50 -4.78 -37.81 -19.94
N ALA A 51 -3.46 -37.79 -19.75
CA ALA A 51 -2.86 -37.87 -18.42
C ALA A 51 -3.25 -36.65 -17.57
N VAL A 52 -3.12 -35.45 -18.12
CA VAL A 52 -3.48 -34.21 -17.39
C VAL A 52 -4.99 -34.12 -17.12
N GLU A 53 -5.84 -34.59 -18.04
CA GLU A 53 -7.31 -34.62 -17.87
C GLU A 53 -7.74 -35.38 -16.61
N GLN A 54 -6.99 -36.44 -16.24
CA GLN A 54 -7.28 -37.25 -15.06
C GLN A 54 -6.95 -36.54 -13.74
N GLU A 55 -5.94 -35.67 -13.74
CA GLU A 55 -5.45 -34.98 -12.53
C GLU A 55 -6.18 -33.65 -12.25
N VAL A 56 -6.67 -33.00 -13.30
CA VAL A 56 -7.38 -31.73 -13.18
C VAL A 56 -8.66 -31.90 -12.36
N ARG A 57 -8.95 -30.95 -11.45
CA ARG A 57 -10.11 -31.03 -10.55
C ARG A 57 -11.33 -30.31 -11.12
N SER A 58 -11.14 -29.19 -11.80
CA SER A 58 -12.30 -28.40 -12.26
C SER A 58 -13.03 -29.08 -13.44
N ARG A 59 -14.37 -29.07 -13.36
CA ARG A 59 -15.22 -29.56 -14.45
C ARG A 59 -15.06 -28.72 -15.73
N SER A 60 -14.80 -27.42 -15.57
CA SER A 60 -14.61 -26.50 -16.69
C SER A 60 -13.36 -26.85 -17.48
N MET A 61 -12.22 -27.07 -16.81
CA MET A 61 -10.98 -27.44 -17.50
C MET A 61 -11.06 -28.85 -18.09
N LYS A 62 -11.67 -29.83 -17.40
CA LYS A 62 -11.92 -31.15 -18.01
C LYS A 62 -12.67 -31.06 -19.33
N ARG A 63 -13.69 -30.19 -19.41
CA ARG A 63 -14.42 -29.95 -20.66
C ARG A 63 -13.52 -29.37 -21.76
N VAL A 64 -12.65 -28.42 -21.41
CA VAL A 64 -11.68 -27.84 -22.35
C VAL A 64 -10.70 -28.89 -22.85
N LEU A 65 -10.12 -29.69 -21.95
CA LEU A 65 -9.17 -30.75 -22.29
C LEU A 65 -9.81 -31.82 -23.16
N LYS A 66 -11.06 -32.21 -22.87
CA LYS A 66 -11.82 -33.13 -23.71
C LYS A 66 -12.01 -32.60 -25.12
N VAL A 67 -12.43 -31.34 -25.27
CA VAL A 67 -12.58 -30.70 -26.60
C VAL A 67 -11.24 -30.63 -27.34
N LEU A 68 -10.15 -30.26 -26.64
CA LEU A 68 -8.81 -30.26 -27.23
C LEU A 68 -8.42 -31.65 -27.73
N ARG A 69 -8.63 -32.68 -26.92
CA ARG A 69 -8.32 -34.07 -27.27
C ARG A 69 -9.13 -34.53 -28.47
N ASP A 70 -10.45 -34.34 -28.46
CA ASP A 70 -11.35 -34.74 -29.55
C ASP A 70 -11.00 -34.01 -30.86
N ASP A 71 -10.62 -32.72 -30.80
CA ASP A 71 -10.15 -31.96 -31.97
C ASP A 71 -8.83 -32.52 -32.54
N ILE A 72 -7.87 -32.86 -31.68
CA ILE A 72 -6.57 -33.43 -32.10
C ILE A 72 -6.74 -34.85 -32.64
N GLU A 73 -7.61 -35.65 -32.01
CA GLU A 73 -7.95 -37.01 -32.47
C GLU A 73 -8.62 -36.98 -33.86
N SER A 74 -9.40 -35.94 -34.15
CA SER A 74 -9.97 -35.69 -35.48
C SER A 74 -8.98 -35.16 -36.53
N GLY A 75 -7.71 -34.96 -36.15
CA GLY A 75 -6.63 -34.51 -37.05
C GLY A 75 -6.43 -33.00 -37.11
N SER A 76 -7.04 -32.21 -36.21
CA SER A 76 -6.75 -30.77 -36.12
C SER A 76 -5.33 -30.55 -35.56
N PRO A 77 -4.55 -29.60 -36.13
CA PRO A 77 -3.30 -29.15 -35.50
C PRO A 77 -3.52 -28.64 -34.07
N LEU A 78 -2.55 -28.87 -33.19
CA LEU A 78 -2.59 -28.47 -31.78
C LEU A 78 -2.78 -26.96 -31.63
N TRP A 79 -2.09 -26.14 -32.44
CA TRP A 79 -2.22 -24.68 -32.36
C TRP A 79 -3.65 -24.20 -32.64
N LYS A 80 -4.36 -24.88 -33.54
CA LYS A 80 -5.74 -24.54 -33.91
C LYS A 80 -6.72 -24.96 -32.80
N ALA A 81 -6.48 -26.10 -32.18
CA ALA A 81 -7.20 -26.54 -31.00
C ALA A 81 -7.00 -25.55 -29.82
N PHE A 82 -5.76 -25.09 -29.59
CA PHE A 82 -5.43 -24.08 -28.58
C PHE A 82 -6.14 -22.75 -28.84
N GLN A 83 -6.18 -22.30 -30.10
CA GLN A 83 -6.89 -21.10 -30.50
C GLN A 83 -8.40 -21.20 -30.22
N LYS A 84 -9.01 -22.34 -30.51
CA LYS A 84 -10.43 -22.60 -30.26
C LYS A 84 -10.77 -22.66 -28.76
N ALA A 85 -9.85 -23.15 -27.94
CA ALA A 85 -10.02 -23.21 -26.48
C ALA A 85 -10.08 -21.83 -25.80
N ARG A 86 -9.55 -20.78 -26.42
CA ARG A 86 -9.58 -19.37 -25.93
C ARG A 86 -9.08 -19.17 -24.50
N ILE A 87 -8.21 -20.06 -24.01
CA ILE A 87 -7.58 -19.98 -22.69
C ILE A 87 -6.08 -19.64 -22.76
N PHE A 88 -5.47 -19.79 -23.93
CA PHE A 88 -4.04 -19.56 -24.18
C PHE A 88 -3.79 -18.16 -24.76
N SER A 89 -2.59 -17.63 -24.53
CA SER A 89 -2.19 -16.35 -25.11
C SER A 89 -1.84 -16.48 -26.59
N ASP A 90 -1.94 -15.39 -27.35
CA ASP A 90 -1.53 -15.35 -28.77
C ASP A 90 -0.07 -15.77 -28.97
N HIS A 91 0.81 -15.42 -28.03
CA HIS A 91 2.19 -15.87 -28.03
C HIS A 91 2.29 -17.40 -27.85
N THR A 92 1.58 -17.97 -26.88
CA THR A 92 1.53 -19.43 -26.68
C THR A 92 1.07 -20.14 -27.95
N ILE A 93 -0.02 -19.66 -28.57
CA ILE A 93 -0.55 -20.24 -29.81
C ILE A 93 0.48 -20.15 -30.94
N SER A 94 1.17 -19.02 -31.06
CA SER A 94 2.21 -18.82 -32.07
C SER A 94 3.35 -19.81 -31.88
N LEU A 95 3.92 -19.92 -30.67
CA LEU A 95 4.99 -20.86 -30.34
C LEU A 95 4.61 -22.32 -30.60
N VAL A 96 3.38 -22.71 -30.27
CA VAL A 96 2.87 -24.05 -30.60
C VAL A 96 2.81 -24.25 -32.10
N ARG A 97 2.29 -23.28 -32.86
CA ARG A 97 2.20 -23.35 -34.33
C ARG A 97 3.56 -23.57 -34.98
N ILE A 98 4.56 -22.75 -34.64
CA ILE A 98 5.91 -22.88 -35.20
C ILE A 98 6.54 -24.20 -34.75
N GLY A 99 6.28 -24.59 -33.50
CA GLY A 99 6.78 -25.86 -32.97
C GLY A 99 6.25 -27.05 -33.75
N GLU A 100 4.96 -27.04 -34.10
CA GLU A 100 4.36 -28.06 -34.97
C GLU A 100 4.91 -27.99 -36.41
N GLU A 101 4.94 -26.80 -37.02
CA GLU A 101 5.39 -26.60 -38.41
C GLU A 101 6.89 -26.94 -38.60
N SER A 102 7.73 -26.71 -37.58
CA SER A 102 9.18 -26.96 -37.61
C SER A 102 9.62 -28.27 -36.96
N GLY A 103 8.69 -29.06 -36.40
CA GLY A 103 8.99 -30.29 -35.65
C GLY A 103 9.68 -30.05 -34.30
N LYS A 104 9.75 -28.81 -33.81
CA LYS A 104 10.36 -28.40 -32.53
C LYS A 104 9.35 -28.19 -31.40
N LEU A 105 8.17 -28.80 -31.49
CA LEU A 105 7.07 -28.59 -30.54
C LEU A 105 7.49 -28.78 -29.07
N SER A 106 8.22 -29.84 -28.77
CA SER A 106 8.72 -30.12 -27.41
C SER A 106 9.57 -28.97 -26.85
N GLN A 107 10.45 -28.40 -27.67
CA GLN A 107 11.31 -27.28 -27.29
C GLN A 107 10.49 -26.00 -27.05
N ASN A 108 9.52 -25.74 -27.92
CA ASN A 108 8.66 -24.56 -27.80
C ASN A 108 7.70 -24.66 -26.60
N LEU A 109 7.15 -25.84 -26.32
CA LEU A 109 6.35 -26.09 -25.11
C LEU A 109 7.17 -25.84 -23.84
N LYS A 110 8.45 -26.24 -23.83
CA LYS A 110 9.37 -25.97 -22.73
C LYS A 110 9.59 -24.47 -22.53
N LEU A 111 9.81 -23.72 -23.60
CA LEU A 111 9.93 -22.26 -23.53
C LEU A 111 8.66 -21.60 -22.95
N ILE A 112 7.48 -22.05 -23.39
CA ILE A 112 6.20 -21.55 -22.85
C ILE A 112 6.10 -21.85 -21.34
N ALA A 113 6.37 -23.09 -20.94
CA ALA A 113 6.28 -23.51 -19.54
C ALA A 113 7.25 -22.74 -18.63
N GLU A 114 8.50 -22.54 -19.06
CA GLU A 114 9.50 -21.74 -18.35
C GLU A 114 9.06 -20.29 -18.20
N GLN A 115 8.47 -19.70 -19.24
CA GLN A 115 7.97 -18.33 -19.17
C GLN A 115 6.80 -18.18 -18.20
N ASP A 116 5.82 -19.08 -18.29
CA ASP A 116 4.67 -19.03 -17.42
C ASP A 116 5.11 -19.24 -15.96
N ALA A 117 6.12 -20.08 -15.70
CA ALA A 117 6.71 -20.26 -14.38
C ALA A 117 7.37 -18.97 -13.85
N LYS A 118 8.15 -18.27 -14.69
CA LYS A 118 8.74 -16.97 -14.34
C LYS A 118 7.69 -15.91 -14.04
N GLU A 119 6.66 -15.80 -14.88
CA GLU A 119 5.57 -14.84 -14.65
C GLU A 119 4.78 -15.17 -13.37
N ARG A 120 4.54 -16.46 -13.08
CA ARG A 120 3.96 -16.90 -11.80
C ARG A 120 4.84 -16.52 -10.62
N ALA A 121 6.15 -16.75 -10.70
CA ALA A 121 7.09 -16.43 -9.63
C ALA A 121 7.11 -14.92 -9.32
N LEU A 122 7.16 -14.08 -10.36
CA LEU A 122 7.09 -12.62 -10.21
C LEU A 122 5.77 -12.16 -9.58
N ARG A 123 4.63 -12.66 -10.09
CA ARG A 123 3.31 -12.35 -9.51
C ARG A 123 3.20 -12.80 -8.06
N SER A 124 3.77 -13.95 -7.73
CA SER A 124 3.83 -14.46 -6.35
C SER A 124 4.64 -13.54 -5.46
N LYS A 125 5.84 -13.10 -5.89
CA LYS A 125 6.68 -12.15 -5.15
C LYS A 125 5.94 -10.83 -4.89
N ILE A 126 5.29 -10.26 -5.90
CA ILE A 126 4.49 -9.04 -5.77
C ILE A 126 3.34 -9.26 -4.77
N ARG A 127 2.62 -10.38 -4.88
CA ARG A 127 1.51 -10.70 -3.98
C ARG A 127 1.98 -10.86 -2.53
N SER A 128 3.09 -11.55 -2.31
CA SER A 128 3.67 -11.76 -0.97
C SER A 128 4.13 -10.45 -0.36
N ALA A 129 4.77 -9.57 -1.13
CA ALA A 129 5.16 -8.22 -0.70
C ALA A 129 3.95 -7.37 -0.24
N MET A 130 2.80 -7.50 -0.92
CA MET A 130 1.57 -6.77 -0.59
C MET A 130 0.78 -7.37 0.58
N MET A 131 1.07 -8.61 0.99
CA MET A 131 0.29 -9.31 2.01
C MET A 131 0.41 -8.63 3.39
N TYR A 132 1.63 -8.20 3.77
CA TYR A 132 1.88 -7.54 5.06
C TYR A 132 1.16 -6.18 5.18
N PRO A 133 1.30 -5.23 4.23
CA PRO A 133 0.54 -3.98 4.28
C PRO A 133 -0.97 -4.18 4.35
N VAL A 134 -1.51 -5.11 3.56
CA VAL A 134 -2.95 -5.42 3.57
C VAL A 134 -3.39 -5.96 4.94
N PHE A 135 -2.61 -6.86 5.53
CA PHE A 135 -2.92 -7.46 6.84
C PHE A 135 -2.95 -6.40 7.96
N VAL A 136 -1.90 -5.59 8.07
CA VAL A 136 -1.80 -4.55 9.12
C VAL A 136 -2.86 -3.47 8.94
N MET A 137 -3.09 -3.01 7.72
CA MET A 137 -4.17 -2.06 7.43
C MET A 137 -5.54 -2.62 7.80
N SER A 138 -5.79 -3.90 7.48
CA SER A 138 -7.05 -4.56 7.83
C SER A 138 -7.26 -4.60 9.35
N ILE A 139 -6.25 -4.99 10.12
CA ILE A 139 -6.32 -5.01 11.59
C ILE A 139 -6.54 -3.60 12.15
N THR A 140 -5.83 -2.60 11.64
CA THR A 140 -5.94 -1.21 12.09
C THR A 140 -7.35 -0.68 11.88
N VAL A 141 -7.94 -0.94 10.70
CA VAL A 141 -9.33 -0.57 10.41
C VAL A 141 -10.31 -1.32 11.31
N ILE A 142 -10.13 -2.63 11.51
CA ILE A 142 -10.99 -3.44 12.40
C ILE A 142 -10.97 -2.88 13.82
N ILE A 143 -9.79 -2.60 14.38
CA ILE A 143 -9.65 -2.05 15.74
C ILE A 143 -10.30 -0.65 15.81
N GLY A 144 -10.02 0.22 14.83
CA GLY A 144 -10.61 1.56 14.79
C GLY A 144 -12.13 1.53 14.74
N VAL A 145 -12.72 0.66 13.91
CA VAL A 145 -14.16 0.45 13.83
C VAL A 145 -14.72 -0.10 15.14
N ALA A 146 -14.06 -1.08 15.76
CA ALA A 146 -14.50 -1.63 17.05
C ALA A 146 -14.52 -0.56 18.15
N ILE A 147 -13.51 0.29 18.22
CA ILE A 147 -13.44 1.40 19.18
C ILE A 147 -14.59 2.40 18.93
N ALA A 148 -14.83 2.78 17.67
CA ALA A 148 -15.91 3.68 17.29
C ALA A 148 -17.32 3.13 17.58
N LEU A 149 -17.52 1.80 17.43
CA LEU A 149 -18.81 1.15 17.64
C LEU A 149 -19.12 0.84 19.11
N PHE A 150 -18.12 0.40 19.88
CA PHE A 150 -18.35 -0.12 21.23
C PHE A 150 -17.89 0.81 22.34
N ILE A 151 -16.74 1.47 22.17
CA ILE A 151 -16.12 2.26 23.25
C ILE A 151 -16.66 3.69 23.25
N LEU A 152 -16.63 4.36 22.10
CA LEU A 152 -17.02 5.76 22.00
C LEU A 152 -18.48 6.04 22.41
N PRO A 153 -19.49 5.22 22.04
CA PRO A 153 -20.87 5.48 22.46
C PRO A 153 -21.06 5.35 23.98
N ARG A 154 -20.36 4.40 24.62
CA ARG A 154 -20.39 4.25 26.08
C ARG A 154 -19.81 5.48 26.75
N LEU A 155 -18.66 5.95 26.28
CA LEU A 155 -18.06 7.21 26.73
C LEU A 155 -19.02 8.39 26.53
N ALA A 156 -19.59 8.54 25.33
CA ALA A 156 -20.52 9.60 25.00
C ALA A 156 -21.71 9.68 25.98
N SER A 157 -22.27 8.52 26.38
CA SER A 157 -23.37 8.47 27.33
C SER A 157 -23.01 9.05 28.70
N VAL A 158 -21.78 8.82 29.16
CA VAL A 158 -21.25 9.39 30.42
C VAL A 158 -21.04 10.89 30.27
N PHE A 159 -20.49 11.36 29.15
CA PHE A 159 -20.29 12.79 28.90
C PHE A 159 -21.60 13.59 28.85
N LEU A 160 -22.65 13.04 28.24
CA LEU A 160 -23.97 13.66 28.18
C LEU A 160 -24.61 13.79 29.57
N GLN A 161 -24.41 12.81 30.46
CA GLN A 161 -24.90 12.89 31.84
C GLN A 161 -24.20 14.02 32.62
N LEU A 162 -22.93 14.26 32.33
CA LEU A 162 -22.12 15.30 32.97
C LEU A 162 -22.27 16.68 32.31
N ARG A 163 -23.12 16.80 31.27
CA ARG A 163 -23.36 18.03 30.49
C ARG A 163 -22.08 18.66 29.94
N ILE A 164 -21.09 17.84 29.59
CA ILE A 164 -19.83 18.31 29.00
C ILE A 164 -19.91 18.20 27.49
N ASP A 165 -19.48 19.26 26.82
CA ASP A 165 -19.37 19.28 25.37
C ASP A 165 -18.27 18.34 24.87
N LEU A 166 -18.63 17.43 23.98
CA LEU A 166 -17.67 16.54 23.35
C LEU A 166 -16.78 17.31 22.34
N PRO A 167 -15.46 17.07 22.34
CA PRO A 167 -14.56 17.58 21.30
C PRO A 167 -15.02 17.19 19.89
N PHE A 168 -14.69 18.02 18.90
CA PHE A 168 -15.06 17.80 17.50
C PHE A 168 -14.67 16.41 17.00
N LEU A 169 -13.43 15.97 17.28
CA LEU A 169 -12.93 14.67 16.84
C LEU A 169 -13.79 13.52 17.39
N THR A 170 -14.14 13.56 18.68
CA THR A 170 -15.00 12.58 19.34
C THR A 170 -16.43 12.60 18.76
N LYS A 171 -17.00 13.79 18.52
CA LYS A 171 -18.34 13.95 17.89
C LYS A 171 -18.37 13.28 16.51
N VAL A 172 -17.38 13.54 15.64
CA VAL A 172 -17.29 12.95 14.30
C VAL A 172 -17.22 11.42 14.37
N LEU A 173 -16.35 10.87 15.23
CA LEU A 173 -16.19 9.42 15.36
C LEU A 173 -17.43 8.74 15.96
N ILE A 174 -18.16 9.37 16.88
CA ILE A 174 -19.44 8.85 17.39
C ILE A 174 -20.51 8.84 16.30
N VAL A 175 -20.62 9.92 15.51
CA VAL A 175 -21.58 9.99 14.41
C VAL A 175 -21.26 8.92 13.36
N ALA A 176 -19.98 8.77 13.00
CA ALA A 176 -19.53 7.71 12.10
C ALA A 176 -19.81 6.32 12.67
N GLY A 177 -19.52 6.10 13.96
CA GLY A 177 -19.81 4.83 14.65
C GLY A 177 -21.30 4.52 14.68
N LYS A 178 -22.16 5.48 15.04
CA LYS A 178 -23.62 5.30 15.04
C LYS A 178 -24.13 4.99 13.64
N PHE A 179 -23.66 5.70 12.62
CA PHE A 179 -24.00 5.40 11.22
C PHE A 179 -23.58 3.97 10.84
N LEU A 180 -22.39 3.54 11.24
CA LEU A 180 -21.89 2.20 10.96
C LEU A 180 -22.61 1.10 11.78
N GLY A 181 -23.11 1.41 12.97
CA GLY A 181 -23.92 0.51 13.78
C GLY A 181 -25.33 0.35 13.22
N ASP A 182 -26.01 1.46 12.98
CA ASP A 182 -27.41 1.50 12.52
C ASP A 182 -27.53 1.02 11.07
N TYR A 183 -26.62 1.44 10.19
CA TYR A 183 -26.68 1.16 8.75
C TYR A 183 -25.58 0.22 8.25
N GLY A 184 -24.68 -0.28 9.08
CA GLY A 184 -23.50 -1.06 8.64
C GLY A 184 -23.84 -2.25 7.74
N HIS A 185 -24.91 -2.98 8.05
CA HIS A 185 -25.38 -4.12 7.28
C HIS A 185 -25.79 -3.76 5.84
N ILE A 186 -26.16 -2.51 5.57
CA ILE A 186 -26.48 -1.96 4.24
C ILE A 186 -25.28 -1.17 3.69
N ALA A 187 -24.64 -0.36 4.52
CA ALA A 187 -23.56 0.54 4.16
C ALA A 187 -22.31 -0.22 3.71
N PHE A 188 -21.89 -1.31 4.39
CA PHE A 188 -20.72 -2.09 3.97
C PHE A 188 -20.90 -2.69 2.56
N PRO A 189 -21.97 -3.45 2.25
CA PRO A 189 -22.20 -3.94 0.90
C PRO A 189 -22.23 -2.83 -0.16
N ILE A 190 -22.86 -1.69 0.13
CA ILE A 190 -22.91 -0.55 -0.79
C ILE A 190 -21.52 0.06 -0.99
N ILE A 191 -20.74 0.26 0.07
CA ILE A 191 -19.37 0.79 -0.02
C ILE A 191 -18.50 -0.15 -0.85
N PHE A 192 -18.56 -1.47 -0.59
CA PHE A 192 -17.81 -2.45 -1.38
C PHE A 192 -18.29 -2.50 -2.83
N PHE A 193 -19.59 -2.37 -3.09
CA PHE A 193 -20.14 -2.32 -4.43
C PHE A 193 -19.69 -1.07 -5.18
N VAL A 194 -19.84 0.12 -4.58
CA VAL A 194 -19.40 1.40 -5.15
C VAL A 194 -17.89 1.41 -5.38
N LEU A 195 -17.12 0.93 -4.41
CA LEU A 195 -15.67 0.81 -4.54
C LEU A 195 -15.30 -0.17 -5.67
N GLY A 196 -16.00 -1.30 -5.77
CA GLY A 196 -15.84 -2.26 -6.87
C GLY A 196 -16.17 -1.66 -8.23
N VAL A 197 -17.25 -0.86 -8.32
CA VAL A 197 -17.63 -0.13 -9.54
C VAL A 197 -16.56 0.91 -9.89
N ILE A 198 -16.08 1.70 -8.92
CA ILE A 198 -15.00 2.68 -9.13
C ILE A 198 -13.73 1.98 -9.61
N ILE A 199 -13.32 0.90 -8.95
CA ILE A 199 -12.14 0.12 -9.36
C ILE A 199 -12.33 -0.43 -10.77
N TYR A 200 -13.51 -0.97 -11.09
CA TYR A 200 -13.81 -1.48 -12.43
C TYR A 200 -13.73 -0.39 -13.49
N PHE A 201 -14.35 0.77 -13.27
CA PHE A 201 -14.26 1.89 -14.21
C PHE A 201 -12.82 2.41 -14.32
N VAL A 202 -12.14 2.65 -13.21
CA VAL A 202 -10.79 3.24 -13.22
C VAL A 202 -9.73 2.32 -13.84
N PHE A 203 -9.81 1.00 -13.60
CA PHE A 203 -8.75 0.06 -14.00
C PHE A 203 -9.11 -0.90 -15.14
N TYR A 204 -10.39 -1.18 -15.38
CA TYR A 204 -10.82 -2.20 -16.36
C TYR A 204 -11.59 -1.64 -17.54
N TYR A 205 -12.35 -0.55 -17.37
CA TYR A 205 -13.10 0.07 -18.46
C TYR A 205 -12.17 0.77 -19.46
N SER A 206 -12.31 0.45 -20.75
CA SER A 206 -11.34 0.81 -21.80
C SER A 206 -11.08 2.31 -21.92
N GLU A 207 -12.12 3.14 -21.80
CA GLU A 207 -12.02 4.60 -21.96
C GLU A 207 -11.34 5.28 -20.77
N THR A 208 -11.55 4.77 -19.55
CA THR A 208 -11.04 5.37 -18.31
C THR A 208 -9.80 4.70 -17.77
N LYS A 209 -9.34 3.61 -18.40
CA LYS A 209 -8.11 2.87 -18.03
C LYS A 209 -6.88 3.76 -17.94
N PHE A 210 -6.82 4.84 -18.72
CA PHE A 210 -5.70 5.79 -18.68
C PHE A 210 -5.59 6.47 -17.30
N ILE A 211 -6.71 6.72 -16.62
CA ILE A 211 -6.78 7.36 -15.31
C ILE A 211 -6.19 6.41 -14.26
N GLY A 212 -6.61 5.14 -14.26
CA GLY A 212 -6.06 4.13 -13.36
C GLY A 212 -4.56 3.92 -13.58
N GLN A 213 -4.11 3.91 -14.84
CA GLN A 213 -2.68 3.87 -15.15
C GLN A 213 -1.95 5.10 -14.58
N LYS A 214 -2.47 6.32 -14.78
CA LYS A 214 -1.87 7.54 -14.26
C LYS A 214 -1.71 7.51 -12.74
N ILE A 215 -2.74 7.04 -12.02
CA ILE A 215 -2.69 6.86 -10.55
C ILE A 215 -1.60 5.86 -10.17
N LEU A 216 -1.56 4.70 -10.84
CA LEU A 216 -0.57 3.66 -10.56
C LEU A 216 0.86 4.15 -10.80
N PHE A 217 1.07 4.96 -11.85
CA PHE A 217 2.36 5.58 -12.18
C PHE A 217 2.76 6.74 -11.26
N SER A 218 1.86 7.23 -10.39
CA SER A 218 2.17 8.28 -9.41
C SER A 218 2.73 7.74 -8.10
N PHE A 219 2.53 6.46 -7.79
CA PHE A 219 3.03 5.89 -6.55
C PHE A 219 4.56 5.67 -6.63
N PRO A 220 5.32 6.07 -5.60
CA PRO A 220 6.79 5.95 -5.61
C PRO A 220 7.21 4.49 -5.78
N GLY A 221 8.20 4.24 -6.64
CA GLY A 221 8.72 2.91 -6.97
C GLY A 221 7.82 2.05 -7.89
N VAL A 222 6.50 2.28 -7.92
CA VAL A 222 5.59 1.48 -8.77
C VAL A 222 5.83 1.74 -10.25
N LYS A 223 6.05 3.00 -10.64
CA LYS A 223 6.37 3.33 -12.04
C LYS A 223 7.59 2.57 -12.55
N GLU A 224 8.65 2.52 -11.74
CA GLU A 224 9.88 1.81 -12.08
C GLU A 224 9.62 0.31 -12.20
N LEU A 225 8.93 -0.29 -11.22
CA LEU A 225 8.55 -1.69 -11.28
C LEU A 225 7.74 -2.02 -12.55
N LEU A 226 6.74 -1.20 -12.89
CA LEU A 226 5.92 -1.44 -14.09
C LEU A 226 6.76 -1.37 -15.38
N GLN A 227 7.67 -0.40 -15.46
CA GLN A 227 8.60 -0.30 -16.59
C GLN A 227 9.53 -1.51 -16.67
N GLU A 228 10.06 -1.98 -15.54
CA GLU A 228 10.94 -3.14 -15.49
C GLU A 228 10.22 -4.43 -15.88
N VAL A 229 9.02 -4.66 -15.36
CA VAL A 229 8.17 -5.81 -15.73
C VAL A 229 7.84 -5.79 -17.23
N GLU A 230 7.55 -4.62 -17.78
CA GLU A 230 7.25 -4.49 -19.20
C GLU A 230 8.48 -4.68 -20.08
N LEU A 231 9.67 -4.24 -19.63
CA LEU A 231 10.93 -4.49 -20.34
C LEU A 231 11.35 -5.96 -20.29
N THR A 232 11.09 -6.66 -19.17
CA THR A 232 11.22 -8.11 -19.09
C THR A 232 10.32 -8.80 -20.12
N ARG A 233 9.05 -8.41 -20.20
CA ARG A 233 8.09 -8.94 -21.18
C ARG A 233 8.53 -8.63 -22.61
N PHE A 234 8.88 -7.37 -22.90
CA PHE A 234 9.37 -6.90 -24.20
C PHE A 234 10.55 -7.75 -24.67
N GLY A 235 11.59 -7.87 -23.84
CA GLY A 235 12.79 -8.64 -24.18
C GLY A 235 12.50 -10.12 -24.36
N TYR A 236 11.69 -10.71 -23.48
CA TYR A 236 11.43 -12.14 -23.52
C TYR A 236 10.53 -12.53 -24.70
N LEU A 237 9.35 -11.90 -24.85
CA LEU A 237 8.42 -12.31 -25.91
C LEU A 237 9.01 -12.04 -27.29
N LEU A 238 9.60 -10.85 -27.50
CA LEU A 238 10.18 -10.49 -28.79
C LEU A 238 11.42 -11.34 -29.08
N GLY A 239 12.30 -11.54 -28.09
CA GLY A 239 13.50 -12.36 -28.23
C GLY A 239 13.20 -13.82 -28.54
N THR A 240 12.29 -14.43 -27.78
CA THR A 240 11.88 -15.84 -27.96
C THR A 240 11.17 -16.06 -29.29
N LEU A 241 10.27 -15.17 -29.70
CA LEU A 241 9.58 -15.29 -30.99
C LEU A 241 10.55 -15.09 -32.16
N ILE A 242 11.43 -14.10 -32.12
CA ILE A 242 12.43 -13.93 -33.19
C ILE A 242 13.39 -15.12 -33.23
N ASN A 243 13.81 -15.65 -32.08
CA ASN A 243 14.65 -16.85 -32.01
C ASN A 243 13.93 -18.11 -32.57
N ALA A 244 12.61 -18.20 -32.36
CA ALA A 244 11.78 -19.24 -32.97
C ALA A 244 11.59 -19.06 -34.49
N GLY A 245 12.09 -17.97 -35.08
CA GLY A 245 12.07 -17.72 -36.52
C GLY A 245 10.89 -16.89 -37.02
N LEU A 246 10.16 -16.20 -36.12
CA LEU A 246 9.07 -15.32 -36.55
C LEU A 246 9.61 -14.02 -37.12
N PRO A 247 8.93 -13.45 -38.13
CA PRO A 247 9.12 -12.07 -38.49
C PRO A 247 8.93 -11.14 -37.29
N VAL A 248 9.77 -10.12 -37.21
CA VAL A 248 9.76 -9.11 -36.13
C VAL A 248 8.38 -8.45 -36.01
N THR A 249 7.71 -8.17 -37.13
CA THR A 249 6.37 -7.57 -37.16
C THR A 249 5.31 -8.46 -36.50
N THR A 250 5.31 -9.77 -36.78
CA THR A 250 4.42 -10.74 -36.13
C THR A 250 4.69 -10.88 -34.63
N ALA A 251 5.98 -10.83 -34.25
CA ALA A 251 6.36 -10.87 -32.86
C ALA A 251 5.94 -9.58 -32.10
N LEU A 252 6.03 -8.42 -32.74
CA LEU A 252 5.53 -7.15 -32.20
C LEU A 252 4.00 -7.14 -32.08
N ASP A 253 3.26 -7.73 -33.02
CA ASP A 253 1.80 -7.88 -32.91
C ASP A 253 1.41 -8.74 -31.69
N SER A 254 2.15 -9.83 -31.45
CA SER A 254 1.95 -10.68 -30.27
C SER A 254 2.24 -9.93 -28.97
N LEU A 255 3.32 -9.13 -28.95
CA LEU A 255 3.68 -8.30 -27.79
C LEU A 255 2.64 -7.19 -27.53
N GLN A 256 2.13 -6.55 -28.58
CA GLN A 256 1.10 -5.51 -28.53
C GLN A 256 -0.21 -6.00 -27.91
N LYS A 257 -0.56 -7.28 -28.11
CA LYS A 257 -1.72 -7.92 -27.48
C LYS A 257 -1.46 -8.39 -26.06
N ALA A 258 -0.21 -8.71 -25.74
CA ALA A 258 0.20 -9.18 -24.41
C ALA A 258 0.30 -8.05 -23.36
N THR A 259 0.58 -6.82 -23.78
CA THR A 259 0.73 -5.69 -22.85
C THR A 259 -0.60 -5.20 -22.28
N LEU A 260 -0.60 -4.86 -20.99
CA LEU A 260 -1.75 -4.26 -20.30
C LEU A 260 -1.70 -2.73 -20.32
N PHE A 261 -0.56 -2.13 -20.68
CA PHE A 261 -0.33 -0.69 -20.59
C PHE A 261 -0.58 0.00 -21.93
N LEU A 262 -1.43 1.04 -21.92
CA LEU A 262 -1.84 1.70 -23.17
C LEU A 262 -0.67 2.39 -23.87
N GLN A 263 0.24 3.00 -23.09
CA GLN A 263 1.41 3.70 -23.62
C GLN A 263 2.37 2.74 -24.36
N TYR A 264 2.56 1.54 -23.83
CA TYR A 264 3.37 0.50 -24.47
C TYR A 264 2.64 -0.12 -25.67
N LYS A 265 1.32 -0.30 -25.59
CA LYS A 265 0.50 -0.76 -26.72
C LYS A 265 0.64 0.17 -27.93
N SER A 266 0.56 1.49 -27.72
CA SER A 266 0.77 2.48 -28.77
C SER A 266 2.20 2.45 -29.33
N LEU A 267 3.21 2.32 -28.45
CA LEU A 267 4.60 2.18 -28.87
C LEU A 267 4.80 0.93 -29.75
N TYR A 268 4.32 -0.23 -29.33
CA TYR A 268 4.50 -1.48 -30.07
C TYR A 268 3.75 -1.49 -31.40
N THR A 269 2.56 -0.87 -31.45
CA THR A 269 1.82 -0.68 -32.70
C THR A 269 2.64 0.18 -33.67
N HIS A 270 3.18 1.31 -33.20
CA HIS A 270 4.05 2.18 -34.00
C HIS A 270 5.33 1.47 -34.47
N LEU A 271 6.00 0.70 -33.60
CA LEU A 271 7.19 -0.06 -33.98
C LEU A 271 6.85 -1.11 -35.04
N ARG A 272 5.73 -1.84 -34.89
CA ARG A 272 5.27 -2.82 -35.87
C ARG A 272 5.08 -2.17 -37.23
N ASP A 273 4.27 -1.11 -37.27
CA ASP A 273 3.89 -0.44 -38.53
C ASP A 273 5.12 0.19 -39.20
N SER A 274 6.00 0.83 -38.42
CA SER A 274 7.22 1.44 -38.97
C SER A 274 8.22 0.41 -39.51
N ILE A 275 8.33 -0.76 -38.89
CA ILE A 275 9.20 -1.85 -39.36
C ILE A 275 8.58 -2.55 -40.58
N ASP A 276 7.26 -2.69 -40.64
CA ASP A 276 6.53 -3.22 -41.80
C ASP A 276 6.74 -2.34 -43.05
N GLU A 277 6.84 -1.02 -42.86
CA GLU A 277 7.26 -0.05 -43.89
C GLU A 277 8.76 -0.12 -44.26
N GLY A 278 9.54 -1.02 -43.64
CA GLY A 278 10.98 -1.19 -43.91
C GLY A 278 11.91 -0.23 -43.18
N ASN A 279 11.44 0.47 -42.13
CA ASN A 279 12.32 1.30 -41.30
C ASN A 279 13.05 0.44 -40.24
N SER A 280 14.27 0.83 -39.86
CA SER A 280 15.01 0.20 -38.76
C SER A 280 14.42 0.52 -37.39
N PHE A 281 14.78 -0.24 -36.35
CA PHE A 281 14.40 0.08 -34.97
C PHE A 281 14.87 1.50 -34.60
N GLN A 282 16.09 1.87 -34.98
CA GLN A 282 16.63 3.21 -34.71
C GLN A 282 15.72 4.32 -35.23
N LYS A 283 15.32 4.24 -36.50
CA LYS A 283 14.45 5.24 -37.12
C LYS A 283 13.05 5.22 -36.49
N SER A 284 12.55 4.04 -36.15
CA SER A 284 11.23 3.85 -35.52
C SER A 284 11.14 4.49 -34.14
N PHE A 285 12.17 4.30 -33.30
CA PHE A 285 12.25 4.85 -31.94
C PHE A 285 12.47 6.37 -31.92
N LEU A 286 13.22 6.92 -32.89
CA LEU A 286 13.41 8.38 -33.04
C LEU A 286 12.12 9.10 -33.44
N LYS A 287 11.27 8.47 -34.26
CA LYS A 287 9.98 9.03 -34.68
C LYS A 287 8.93 9.02 -33.56
N TYR A 288 9.03 8.12 -32.58
CA TYR A 288 8.04 8.02 -31.51
C TYR A 288 8.33 8.96 -30.35
N ARG A 289 7.43 9.93 -30.12
CA ARG A 289 7.56 10.89 -29.01
C ARG A 289 7.51 10.16 -27.66
N ASN A 290 8.39 10.54 -26.73
CA ASN A 290 8.53 9.96 -25.40
C ASN A 290 9.01 8.49 -25.38
N SER A 291 9.61 7.99 -26.47
CA SER A 291 10.21 6.65 -26.49
C SER A 291 11.19 6.42 -25.33
N SER A 292 12.04 7.40 -25.04
CA SER A 292 13.03 7.37 -23.94
C SER A 292 12.42 7.27 -22.54
N LYS A 293 11.17 7.70 -22.35
CA LYS A 293 10.45 7.60 -21.08
C LYS A 293 9.92 6.18 -20.84
N LEU A 294 9.56 5.47 -21.91
CA LEU A 294 9.01 4.12 -21.86
C LEU A 294 10.11 3.05 -21.90
N ILE A 295 11.09 3.23 -22.79
CA ILE A 295 12.24 2.34 -22.95
C ILE A 295 13.50 3.20 -22.78
N PRO A 296 14.31 2.97 -21.73
CA PRO A 296 15.51 3.76 -21.47
C PRO A 296 16.47 3.77 -22.66
N VAL A 297 17.20 4.87 -22.84
CA VAL A 297 18.09 5.10 -23.99
C VAL A 297 19.13 3.98 -24.14
N THR A 298 19.70 3.50 -23.04
CA THR A 298 20.65 2.37 -23.04
C THR A 298 20.05 1.12 -23.68
N ILE A 299 18.76 0.86 -23.46
CA ILE A 299 18.08 -0.31 -24.03
C ILE A 299 17.81 -0.12 -25.51
N GLN A 300 17.43 1.09 -25.92
CA GLN A 300 17.30 1.43 -27.34
C GLN A 300 18.64 1.22 -28.08
N GLN A 301 19.75 1.67 -27.51
CA GLN A 301 21.08 1.48 -28.10
C GLN A 301 21.47 0.00 -28.22
N LEU A 302 21.16 -0.82 -27.20
CA LEU A 302 21.36 -2.25 -27.28
C LEU A 302 20.55 -2.88 -28.42
N LEU A 303 19.29 -2.47 -28.59
CA LEU A 303 18.45 -2.95 -29.70
C LEU A 303 19.04 -2.58 -31.06
N PHE A 304 19.54 -1.35 -31.21
CA PHE A 304 20.14 -0.91 -32.47
C PHE A 304 21.42 -1.69 -32.78
N ALA A 305 22.26 -1.92 -31.77
CA ALA A 305 23.45 -2.74 -31.91
C ALA A 305 23.09 -4.21 -32.24
N GLY A 306 22.05 -4.75 -31.62
CA GLY A 306 21.52 -6.09 -31.88
C GLY A 306 20.96 -6.25 -33.30
N GLU A 307 20.23 -5.25 -33.79
CA GLU A 307 19.72 -5.19 -35.16
C GLU A 307 20.87 -5.17 -36.18
N LEU A 308 21.85 -4.28 -36.00
CA LEU A 308 22.99 -4.15 -36.91
C LEU A 308 23.92 -5.38 -36.91
N SER A 309 24.06 -6.05 -35.77
CA SER A 309 24.90 -7.25 -35.63
C SER A 309 24.17 -8.56 -35.98
N GLY A 310 22.87 -8.51 -36.28
CA GLY A 310 22.05 -9.71 -36.51
C GLY A 310 21.73 -10.52 -35.26
N ASN A 311 22.17 -10.09 -34.07
CA ASN A 311 21.99 -10.78 -32.79
C ASN A 311 20.85 -10.16 -31.96
N LEU A 312 19.77 -9.72 -32.62
CA LEU A 312 18.66 -9.03 -31.98
C LEU A 312 17.94 -9.91 -30.95
N SER A 313 17.69 -11.18 -31.28
CA SER A 313 17.03 -12.16 -30.39
C SER A 313 17.79 -12.32 -29.08
N ASP A 314 19.10 -12.59 -29.15
CA ASP A 314 19.95 -12.77 -27.96
C ASP A 314 20.05 -11.49 -27.12
N THR A 315 20.09 -10.34 -27.78
CA THR A 315 20.13 -9.04 -27.10
C THR A 315 18.84 -8.78 -26.33
N LEU A 316 17.69 -9.08 -26.93
CA LEU A 316 16.37 -8.99 -26.29
C LEU A 316 16.25 -9.94 -25.09
N LEU A 317 16.73 -11.18 -25.22
CA LEU A 317 16.76 -12.14 -24.11
C LEU A 317 17.65 -11.64 -22.96
N LYS A 318 18.83 -11.09 -23.25
CA LYS A 318 19.70 -10.47 -22.23
C LYS A 318 19.05 -9.28 -21.53
N ILE A 319 18.32 -8.43 -22.28
CA ILE A 319 17.52 -7.34 -21.71
C ILE A 319 16.48 -7.93 -20.75
N SER A 320 15.79 -9.01 -21.13
CA SER A 320 14.76 -9.61 -20.28
C SER A 320 15.29 -10.09 -18.93
N VAL A 321 16.42 -10.82 -18.92
CA VAL A 321 17.07 -11.32 -17.70
C VAL A 321 17.56 -10.16 -16.82
N THR A 322 18.15 -9.13 -17.43
CA THR A 322 18.61 -7.95 -16.69
C THR A 322 17.46 -7.25 -15.98
N TYR A 323 16.34 -7.05 -16.68
CA TYR A 323 15.17 -6.39 -16.11
C TYR A 323 14.34 -7.28 -15.18
N GLU A 324 14.41 -8.60 -15.33
CA GLU A 324 13.86 -9.57 -14.38
C GLU A 324 14.51 -9.38 -13.00
N VAL A 325 15.85 -9.34 -12.96
CA VAL A 325 16.61 -9.06 -11.72
C VAL A 325 16.28 -7.68 -11.13
N LYS A 326 16.16 -6.65 -11.98
CA LYS A 326 15.77 -5.31 -11.52
C LYS A 326 14.36 -5.29 -10.92
N ALA A 327 13.37 -5.87 -11.61
CA ALA A 327 11.99 -5.96 -11.13
C ALA A 327 11.91 -6.68 -9.78
N GLU A 328 12.71 -7.73 -9.57
CA GLU A 328 12.80 -8.41 -8.29
C GLU A 328 13.35 -7.52 -7.18
N ASN A 329 14.42 -6.77 -7.46
CA ASN A 329 15.02 -5.84 -6.50
C ASN A 329 14.08 -4.68 -6.19
N THR A 330 13.41 -4.11 -7.19
CA THR A 330 12.42 -3.04 -7.01
C THR A 330 11.23 -3.54 -6.20
N THR A 331 10.77 -4.78 -6.40
CA THR A 331 9.72 -5.39 -5.57
C THR A 331 10.13 -5.49 -4.10
N LYS A 332 11.38 -5.87 -3.82
CA LYS A 332 11.93 -5.90 -2.45
C LYS A 332 12.01 -4.50 -1.85
N ASN A 333 12.56 -3.54 -2.61
CA ASN A 333 12.71 -2.15 -2.17
C ASN A 333 11.36 -1.48 -1.91
N LEU A 334 10.35 -1.76 -2.73
CA LEU A 334 8.98 -1.30 -2.50
C LEU A 334 8.44 -1.76 -1.16
N THR A 335 8.73 -3.01 -0.76
CA THR A 335 8.31 -3.54 0.55
C THR A 335 8.97 -2.74 1.69
N ILE A 336 10.26 -2.44 1.56
CA ILE A 336 11.02 -1.67 2.55
C ILE A 336 10.50 -0.23 2.65
N ILE A 337 10.14 0.41 1.53
CA ILE A 337 9.61 1.77 1.50
C ILE A 337 8.16 1.83 2.05
N LEU A 338 7.37 0.78 1.80
CA LEU A 338 5.99 0.70 2.28
C LEU A 338 5.90 0.60 3.81
N GLU A 339 6.91 0.06 4.49
CA GLU A 339 6.90 -0.11 5.94
C GLU A 339 6.87 1.23 6.71
N PRO A 340 7.75 2.22 6.46
CA PRO A 340 7.64 3.54 7.08
C PRO A 340 6.30 4.24 6.79
N ILE A 341 5.79 4.13 5.56
CA ILE A 341 4.49 4.71 5.19
C ILE A 341 3.37 4.08 6.01
N LEU A 342 3.39 2.74 6.13
CA LEU A 342 2.45 2.00 6.95
C LEU A 342 2.52 2.43 8.42
N LEU A 343 3.72 2.55 8.99
CA LEU A 343 3.90 3.02 10.37
C LEU A 343 3.32 4.41 10.59
N VAL A 344 3.52 5.35 9.67
CA VAL A 344 2.94 6.70 9.75
C VAL A 344 1.41 6.65 9.68
N ILE A 345 0.85 5.85 8.78
CA ILE A 345 -0.62 5.70 8.65
C ILE A 345 -1.22 5.08 9.91
N VAL A 346 -0.62 4.01 10.42
CA VAL A 346 -1.06 3.34 11.65
C VAL A 346 -0.94 4.27 12.84
N TRP A 347 0.20 4.96 12.99
CA TRP A 347 0.41 5.95 14.04
C TRP A 347 -0.66 7.04 13.97
N LEU A 348 -0.92 7.61 12.79
CA LEU A 348 -1.95 8.63 12.62
C LEU A 348 -3.34 8.11 12.99
N GLY A 349 -3.68 6.89 12.57
CA GLY A 349 -4.96 6.24 12.91
C GLY A 349 -5.10 6.01 14.41
N VAL A 350 -4.09 5.39 15.04
CA VAL A 350 -4.08 5.08 16.48
C VAL A 350 -4.10 6.34 17.33
N VAL A 351 -3.26 7.34 17.00
CA VAL A 351 -3.25 8.63 17.71
C VAL A 351 -4.58 9.36 17.55
N SER A 352 -5.17 9.36 16.35
CA SER A 352 -6.49 9.98 16.14
C SER A 352 -7.56 9.34 17.04
N VAL A 353 -7.59 8.02 17.12
CA VAL A 353 -8.52 7.31 18.00
C VAL A 353 -8.20 7.54 19.47
N ALA A 354 -6.92 7.52 19.86
CA ALA A 354 -6.49 7.76 21.23
C ALA A 354 -6.86 9.17 21.69
N LEU A 355 -6.61 10.21 20.88
CA LEU A 355 -7.01 11.59 21.17
C LEU A 355 -8.53 11.74 21.28
N ALA A 356 -9.29 11.06 20.41
CA ALA A 356 -10.75 11.07 20.49
C ALA A 356 -11.30 10.48 21.80
N VAL A 357 -10.53 9.62 22.47
CA VAL A 357 -10.89 9.02 23.77
C VAL A 357 -10.31 9.82 24.94
N ILE A 358 -9.04 10.20 24.87
CA ILE A 358 -8.29 10.81 25.97
C ILE A 358 -8.66 12.28 26.18
N ILE A 359 -8.84 13.07 25.12
CA ILE A 359 -9.17 14.51 25.25
C ILE A 359 -10.46 14.71 26.07
N PRO A 360 -11.56 14.00 25.80
CA PRO A 360 -12.75 14.08 26.65
C PRO A 360 -12.47 13.77 28.13
N ILE A 361 -11.65 12.75 28.41
CA ILE A 361 -11.30 12.37 29.79
C ILE A 361 -10.52 13.49 30.49
N TYR A 362 -9.60 14.17 29.81
CA TYR A 362 -8.92 15.33 30.41
C TYR A 362 -9.84 16.53 30.60
N SER A 363 -10.82 16.75 29.73
CA SER A 363 -11.82 17.82 29.94
C SER A 363 -12.65 17.61 31.21
N LEU A 364 -12.87 16.36 31.62
CA LEU A 364 -13.53 16.01 32.89
C LEU A 364 -12.67 16.36 34.12
N ILE A 365 -11.37 16.08 34.04
CA ILE A 365 -10.46 16.21 35.18
C ILE A 365 -9.96 17.65 35.32
N GLY A 366 -9.80 18.37 34.21
CA GLY A 366 -9.12 19.66 34.15
C GLY A 366 -10.02 20.90 34.04
N GLY A 367 -11.33 20.77 33.79
CA GLY A 367 -12.25 21.92 33.76
C GLY A 367 -11.86 23.02 32.77
N PHE A 368 -11.25 22.70 31.62
CA PHE A 368 -10.88 23.68 30.60
C PHE A 368 -12.05 23.98 29.66
N ASN A 369 -13.07 24.68 30.14
CA ASN A 369 -13.98 25.45 29.28
C ASN A 369 -14.06 26.87 29.85
N ASN A 370 -13.57 27.83 29.06
CA ASN A 370 -13.51 29.25 29.41
C ASN A 370 -14.89 29.82 29.76
N GLU A 371 -14.90 30.62 30.83
CA GLU A 371 -15.79 31.74 31.03
C GLU A 371 -15.80 32.61 29.76
N SER A 372 -16.91 32.67 29.02
CA SER A 372 -17.28 33.86 28.23
C SER A 372 -18.77 33.81 27.88
N SER A 373 -19.47 34.87 28.29
CA SER A 373 -20.71 35.40 27.67
C SER A 373 -22.05 34.79 28.11
N GLU A 374 -22.46 35.07 29.35
CA GLU A 374 -23.84 35.49 29.60
C GLU A 374 -23.86 36.98 29.97
N ASN A 375 -24.65 37.72 29.20
CA ASN A 375 -24.83 39.16 29.18
C ASN A 375 -25.96 39.57 30.15
N PRO A 376 -25.74 40.39 31.18
CA PRO A 376 -26.81 41.04 31.91
C PRO A 376 -26.94 42.50 31.45
N GLU A 377 -27.52 42.72 30.27
CA GLU A 377 -28.20 43.98 30.03
C GLU A 377 -29.56 43.96 30.74
N GLN A 378 -29.92 45.10 31.35
CA GLN A 378 -31.20 45.41 31.99
C GLN A 378 -31.39 44.97 33.44
N ILE A 379 -30.73 45.64 34.41
CA ILE A 379 -31.41 46.37 35.51
C ILE A 379 -30.46 47.52 35.90
N ILE A 380 -31.01 48.71 36.17
CA ILE A 380 -30.32 49.91 36.70
C ILE A 380 -29.59 50.78 35.65
N THR A 381 -30.34 51.24 34.65
CA THR A 381 -30.24 52.66 34.25
C THR A 381 -31.55 53.30 34.70
N ILE A 382 -31.47 54.49 35.30
CA ILE A 382 -32.53 55.22 36.03
C ILE A 382 -32.58 54.87 37.53
N GLU A 383 -31.56 55.28 38.28
CA GLU A 383 -31.75 56.14 39.45
C GLU A 383 -30.38 56.66 39.94
N GLU A 384 -30.29 57.99 39.96
CA GLU A 384 -29.40 58.76 40.85
C GLU A 384 -27.91 58.86 40.50
N ALA A 385 -27.70 59.50 39.36
CA ALA A 385 -26.92 60.74 39.40
C ALA A 385 -27.59 61.74 40.38
N LYS A 386 -27.35 61.60 41.69
CA LYS A 386 -27.58 62.66 42.68
C LYS A 386 -26.87 62.32 43.99
N ILE A 387 -26.21 63.34 44.57
CA ILE A 387 -25.62 63.40 45.92
C ILE A 387 -24.20 62.78 45.98
N VAL A 388 -23.12 63.47 45.60
CA VAL A 388 -22.46 64.60 46.28
C VAL A 388 -22.33 64.45 47.80
N LYS A 389 -21.05 64.40 48.23
CA LYS A 389 -20.43 64.79 49.50
C LYS A 389 -20.09 63.71 50.54
N ASN A 390 -18.82 63.84 50.97
CA ASN A 390 -18.20 63.42 52.23
C ASN A 390 -17.63 61.99 52.26
N VAL A 391 -16.41 61.71 52.73
CA VAL A 391 -15.44 62.52 53.49
C VAL A 391 -14.04 61.89 53.38
N ILE A 392 -13.04 62.75 53.60
CA ILE A 392 -11.58 62.58 53.61
C ILE A 392 -11.11 61.89 54.92
N GLU A 393 -9.80 61.56 55.00
CA GLU A 393 -9.00 61.16 56.18
C GLU A 393 -9.10 59.68 56.61
N GLU A 394 -8.09 59.02 57.17
CA GLU A 394 -6.63 59.12 57.25
C GLU A 394 -6.23 57.87 58.08
N SER A 395 -5.06 57.28 57.82
CA SER A 395 -4.24 56.48 58.75
C SER A 395 -4.91 55.54 59.78
N THR A 396 -4.60 54.24 59.73
CA THR A 396 -3.70 53.58 60.70
C THR A 396 -3.55 52.08 60.44
N SER A 397 -2.31 51.65 60.63
CA SER A 397 -1.77 50.30 60.72
C SER A 397 -2.59 49.27 61.52
N SER A 398 -2.68 48.04 61.03
CA SER A 398 -2.39 46.82 61.81
C SER A 398 -2.40 45.55 60.94
N THR A 399 -1.19 44.99 60.76
CA THR A 399 -0.82 43.59 60.99
C THR A 399 -1.88 42.50 60.76
N SER A 400 -1.67 41.66 59.74
CA SER A 400 -1.34 40.24 59.92
C SER A 400 -1.25 39.51 58.57
N SER A 401 -0.02 39.39 58.09
CA SER A 401 0.36 38.34 57.15
C SER A 401 0.35 37.00 57.89
N ILE A 402 -0.38 36.00 57.36
CA ILE A 402 -0.03 34.60 57.59
C ILE A 402 0.47 34.06 56.26
N THR A 403 1.80 33.99 56.17
CA THR A 403 2.56 33.23 55.18
C THR A 403 2.43 31.75 55.54
N GLU A 404 1.76 30.94 54.72
CA GLU A 404 2.00 29.50 54.72
C GLU A 404 3.37 29.23 54.09
N MET A 405 4.35 28.88 54.93
CA MET A 405 5.65 28.37 54.48
C MET A 405 5.42 27.04 53.76
N LYS A 406 5.61 27.04 52.43
CA LYS A 406 5.71 25.81 51.64
C LYS A 406 7.01 25.10 52.05
N SER A 407 6.90 23.92 52.65
CA SER A 407 8.05 23.10 53.04
C SER A 407 8.89 22.75 51.80
N VAL A 408 10.09 23.30 51.72
CA VAL A 408 11.03 23.01 50.62
C VAL A 408 11.76 21.72 50.93
N ASN A 409 11.52 20.70 50.12
CA ASN A 409 12.22 19.43 50.23
C ASN A 409 13.61 19.56 49.60
N LYS A 410 14.66 19.32 50.39
CA LYS A 410 16.06 19.40 49.96
C LYS A 410 16.69 18.01 49.92
N LEU A 411 17.69 17.86 49.06
CA LEU A 411 18.46 16.64 48.95
C LEU A 411 19.96 16.94 48.83
N ARG A 412 20.80 16.07 49.36
CA ARG A 412 22.27 16.15 49.33
C ARG A 412 22.84 15.09 48.41
N ILE A 413 23.84 15.47 47.62
CA ILE A 413 24.55 14.53 46.74
C ILE A 413 25.57 13.72 47.55
N LEU A 414 25.45 12.39 47.50
CA LEU A 414 26.36 11.45 48.17
C LEU A 414 27.69 11.34 47.42
N SER A 415 28.73 10.85 48.10
CA SER A 415 30.05 10.64 47.49
C SER A 415 29.98 9.61 46.37
N THR A 416 30.42 9.99 45.18
CA THR A 416 30.61 9.08 44.04
C THR A 416 32.10 8.76 43.89
N GLY A 417 32.45 7.57 43.38
CA GLY A 417 33.86 7.18 43.17
C GLY A 417 34.64 8.07 42.18
N ILE A 418 33.97 9.03 41.54
CA ILE A 418 34.52 9.97 40.55
C ILE A 418 34.37 11.45 40.97
N GLY A 419 33.82 11.73 42.16
CA GLY A 419 33.73 13.09 42.73
C GLY A 419 32.63 14.00 42.18
N TYR A 420 31.78 13.52 41.26
CA TYR A 420 30.63 14.25 40.74
C TYR A 420 29.46 13.33 40.39
N LEU A 421 28.25 13.91 40.26
CA LEU A 421 27.05 13.24 39.78
C LEU A 421 26.56 13.90 38.48
N ASN A 422 26.20 13.09 37.50
CA ASN A 422 25.64 13.58 36.24
C ASN A 422 24.17 13.95 36.43
N VAL A 423 23.81 15.16 35.99
CA VAL A 423 22.43 15.63 35.88
C VAL A 423 21.97 15.43 34.45
N ARG A 424 20.82 14.79 34.26
CA ARG A 424 20.30 14.42 32.94
C ARG A 424 19.03 15.15 32.56
N ASP A 425 18.76 15.24 31.26
CA ASP A 425 17.53 15.82 30.71
C ASP A 425 16.29 14.96 30.98
N LYS A 426 16.46 13.63 31.05
CA LYS A 426 15.40 12.63 31.28
C LYS A 426 15.77 11.69 32.44
N PRO A 427 14.78 11.07 33.13
CA PRO A 427 15.00 10.11 34.21
C PRO A 427 15.43 8.73 33.67
N THR A 428 16.47 8.69 32.83
CA THR A 428 17.02 7.45 32.26
C THR A 428 18.54 7.55 32.15
N ILE A 429 19.23 6.41 32.26
CA ILE A 429 20.70 6.35 32.15
C ILE A 429 21.18 6.75 30.73
N GLN A 430 20.29 6.63 29.74
CA GLN A 430 20.53 6.98 28.33
C GLN A 430 20.25 8.46 28.02
N GLY A 431 19.68 9.24 28.96
CA GLY A 431 19.43 10.68 28.79
C GLY A 431 20.72 11.48 28.61
N GLU A 432 20.67 12.63 27.95
CA GLU A 432 21.83 13.49 27.76
C GLU A 432 22.26 14.14 29.09
N VAL A 433 23.56 14.23 29.33
CA VAL A 433 24.10 14.88 30.54
C VAL A 433 24.09 16.39 30.31
N ILE A 434 23.21 17.08 31.04
CA ILE A 434 23.03 18.54 30.94
C ILE A 434 23.90 19.30 31.93
N ASN A 435 24.34 18.66 33.03
CA ASN A 435 25.25 19.25 34.01
C ASN A 435 25.98 18.19 34.85
N LYS A 436 27.01 18.58 35.60
CA LYS A 436 27.75 17.76 36.57
C LYS A 436 27.82 18.52 37.90
N ILE A 437 27.25 17.94 38.96
CA ILE A 437 27.20 18.52 40.30
C ILE A 437 28.19 17.81 41.22
N GLN A 438 28.75 18.55 42.19
CA GLN A 438 29.78 18.01 43.08
C GLN A 438 29.17 17.26 44.27
N THR A 439 29.91 16.30 44.81
CA THR A 439 29.50 15.55 45.99
C THR A 439 29.40 16.48 47.20
N GLY A 440 28.34 16.37 48.00
CA GLY A 440 28.09 17.20 49.17
C GLY A 440 27.21 18.43 48.92
N GLU A 441 26.97 18.80 47.67
CA GLU A 441 26.05 19.90 47.32
C GLU A 441 24.60 19.56 47.67
N ILE A 442 23.81 20.59 48.00
CA ILE A 442 22.40 20.47 48.41
C ILE A 442 21.52 21.18 47.40
N PHE A 443 20.51 20.48 46.87
CA PHE A 443 19.57 21.01 45.89
C PHE A 443 18.13 20.83 46.36
N GLU A 444 17.26 21.72 45.89
CA GLU A 444 15.81 21.56 46.02
C GLU A 444 15.32 20.57 44.98
N TYR A 445 14.38 19.70 45.36
CA TYR A 445 13.76 18.75 44.43
C TYR A 445 12.25 18.90 44.39
N THR A 446 11.69 18.67 43.21
CA THR A 446 10.27 18.92 42.91
C THR A 446 9.50 17.65 42.57
N ASN A 447 10.17 16.56 42.18
CA ASN A 447 9.50 15.33 41.77
C ASN A 447 10.36 14.07 42.01
N ASP A 448 9.72 12.92 42.27
CA ASP A 448 10.33 11.58 42.36
C ASP A 448 9.66 10.69 41.30
N ASP A 449 10.45 10.15 40.37
CA ASP A 449 9.99 9.24 39.32
C ASP A 449 10.83 7.96 39.33
N GLY A 450 10.31 6.92 39.99
CA GLY A 450 10.72 5.53 39.81
C GLY A 450 12.22 5.23 39.96
N GLY A 451 12.97 6.03 40.72
CA GLY A 451 14.43 5.92 40.85
C GLY A 451 15.22 7.19 40.52
N TRP A 452 14.56 8.29 40.16
CA TRP A 452 15.18 9.58 39.86
C TRP A 452 14.52 10.72 40.60
N TYR A 453 15.33 11.68 41.08
CA TYR A 453 14.83 12.95 41.60
C TYR A 453 15.04 14.07 40.60
N LYS A 454 14.02 14.92 40.45
CA LYS A 454 14.11 16.15 39.66
C LYS A 454 14.57 17.29 40.55
N ILE A 455 15.78 17.80 40.31
CA ILE A 455 16.38 18.91 41.05
C ILE A 455 16.32 20.22 40.26
N ILE A 456 16.36 21.35 40.98
CA ILE A 456 16.52 22.69 40.41
C ILE A 456 17.97 23.13 40.62
N LEU A 457 18.65 23.47 39.53
CA LEU A 457 20.02 23.97 39.51
C LEU A 457 20.06 25.47 39.82
N TYR A 458 21.23 26.00 40.18
CA TYR A 458 21.42 27.42 40.50
C TYR A 458 21.08 28.38 39.35
N ASP A 459 21.09 27.88 38.09
CA ASP A 459 20.69 28.64 36.90
C ASP A 459 19.18 28.62 36.63
N GLY A 460 18.39 28.04 37.55
CA GLY A 460 16.93 27.92 37.45
C GLY A 460 16.46 26.79 36.53
N LYS A 461 17.36 26.04 35.88
CA LYS A 461 17.00 24.89 35.07
C LYS A 461 16.76 23.66 35.94
N SER A 462 15.90 22.77 35.47
CA SER A 462 15.62 21.50 36.16
C SER A 462 16.29 20.32 35.46
N GLY A 463 16.78 19.35 36.23
CA GLY A 463 17.40 18.13 35.72
C GLY A 463 17.20 16.94 36.63
N TRP A 464 17.53 15.75 36.14
CA TRP A 464 17.30 14.48 36.83
C TRP A 464 18.60 13.90 37.37
N VAL A 465 18.56 13.45 38.63
CA VAL A 465 19.65 12.77 39.31
C VAL A 465 19.18 11.42 39.84
N PHE A 466 20.08 10.43 39.83
CA PHE A 466 19.73 9.07 40.20
C PHE A 466 19.65 8.92 41.73
N LYS A 467 18.57 8.30 42.22
CA LYS A 467 18.19 8.25 43.64
C LYS A 467 19.24 7.60 44.54
N GLU A 468 20.00 6.64 44.04
CA GLU A 468 21.04 5.93 44.80
C GLU A 468 22.21 6.82 45.24
N TYR A 469 22.42 7.96 44.57
CA TYR A 469 23.51 8.89 44.87
C TYR A 469 23.05 10.12 45.64
N VAL A 470 21.88 10.04 46.30
CA VAL A 470 21.23 11.20 46.89
C VAL A 470 20.56 10.85 48.21
N GLU A 471 20.71 11.73 49.21
CA GLU A 471 20.10 11.63 50.52
C GLU A 471 19.10 12.78 50.73
N ILE A 472 17.85 12.49 51.10
CA ILE A 472 16.85 13.52 51.40
C ILE A 472 17.15 14.14 52.76
N ILE A 473 17.30 15.46 52.79
CA ILE A 473 17.38 16.23 54.03
C ILE A 473 15.97 16.70 54.37
N LYS A 474 15.40 16.17 55.46
CA LYS A 474 14.18 16.73 56.03
C LYS A 474 14.53 18.02 56.76
N THR A 475 14.03 19.15 56.25
CA THR A 475 14.08 20.42 56.97
C THR A 475 13.01 20.35 58.08
N GLN A 476 13.40 20.53 59.35
CA GLN A 476 12.46 20.65 60.47
C GLN A 476 11.67 21.95 60.40
#